data_AF-A0A7Z0RW14-F1
#
_entry.id   AF-A0A7Z0RW14-F1
#
_cell.length_a   1.000
_cell.length_b   1.000
_cell.length_c   1.000
_cell.angle_alpha   90.00
_cell.angle_beta   90.00
_cell.angle_gamma   90.00
#
_symmetry.space_group_name_H-M   'P 1'
#
loop_
_entity.id
_entity.type
_entity.pdbx_description
1 polymer ?
#
loop_
_entity_poly.entity_id
_entity_poly.type
_entity_poly.pdbx_seq_one_letter_code
_entity_poly.pdbx_strand_id
1 'polypeptide(L)'
;MSTAKLLVDRRERRLLVVAAGAFLLLCLIEARLPLPEYLSGTILEPILVSDVARTISAGVLVSLVAAYIFYLLIDYFPRSAKEAKSIFVLNSLLAAVLDSYDRCRIFGHETALSHVQRHVLEDDWLEQTIVEIKDRNAKFLPLKLAMQTAHTRLDDFRNALVLAVNLSPERALQWLVIIDKIRLLAESYGQQPEVPEDKIHLADSESDENPLRLYKGDLGFRFLEVVEESQRWLQQSGPKA
;
A
#
# COMPACT_ATOMS: atom_id res chain seq x y z
N MET A 1 1.11 -1.31 -16.34
CA MET A 1 0.60 -1.15 -14.96
C MET A 1 -0.14 0.17 -14.71
N SER A 2 0.27 1.33 -15.27
CA SER A 2 -0.39 2.63 -14.96
C SER A 2 -1.78 2.84 -15.58
N THR A 3 -2.09 2.23 -16.72
CA THR A 3 -3.39 2.35 -17.39
C THR A 3 -4.51 1.61 -16.67
N ALA A 4 -4.19 0.50 -15.97
CA ALA A 4 -5.16 -0.29 -15.22
C ALA A 4 -5.71 0.48 -14.00
N LYS A 5 -4.87 1.23 -13.28
CA LYS A 5 -5.31 2.08 -12.16
C LYS A 5 -6.23 3.22 -12.61
N LEU A 6 -6.00 3.75 -13.81
CA LEU A 6 -6.73 4.89 -14.37
C LEU A 6 -8.21 4.55 -14.65
N LEU A 7 -8.49 3.28 -14.97
CA LEU A 7 -9.86 2.76 -15.19
C LEU A 7 -10.58 2.35 -13.89
N VAL A 8 -9.83 2.07 -12.82
CA VAL A 8 -10.38 1.63 -11.53
C VAL A 8 -10.89 2.81 -10.71
N ASP A 9 -10.19 3.95 -10.74
CA ASP A 9 -10.65 5.16 -10.04
C ASP A 9 -11.86 5.78 -10.75
N ARG A 10 -13.00 5.87 -10.04
CA ARG A 10 -14.25 6.45 -10.56
C ARG A 10 -14.11 7.92 -10.96
N ARG A 11 -13.20 8.67 -10.35
CA ARG A 11 -12.96 10.08 -10.70
C ARG A 11 -12.15 10.17 -11.99
N GLU A 12 -11.05 9.43 -12.08
CA GLU A 12 -10.19 9.40 -13.26
C GLU A 12 -10.92 8.86 -14.49
N ARG A 13 -11.74 7.83 -14.31
CA ARG A 13 -12.60 7.30 -15.37
C ARG A 13 -13.58 8.35 -15.91
N ARG A 14 -14.17 9.18 -15.04
CA ARG A 14 -15.07 10.27 -15.49
C ARG A 14 -14.31 11.32 -16.28
N LEU A 15 -13.12 11.70 -15.83
CA LEU A 15 -12.27 12.65 -16.55
C LEU A 15 -11.85 12.10 -17.92
N LEU A 16 -11.50 10.82 -17.98
CA LEU A 16 -11.16 10.14 -19.25
C LEU A 16 -12.35 10.13 -20.21
N VAL A 17 -13.56 9.81 -19.74
CA VAL A 17 -14.78 9.82 -20.58
C VAL A 17 -15.07 11.22 -21.12
N VAL A 18 -14.93 12.26 -20.29
CA VAL A 18 -15.12 13.65 -20.73
C VAL A 18 -14.06 14.05 -21.77
N ALA A 19 -12.79 13.72 -21.54
CA ALA A 19 -11.71 14.01 -22.49
C ALA A 19 -11.87 13.25 -23.81
N ALA A 20 -12.26 11.97 -23.76
CA ALA A 20 -12.54 11.16 -24.94
C ALA A 20 -13.76 11.69 -25.72
N GLY A 21 -14.82 12.09 -25.02
CA GLY A 21 -15.99 12.74 -25.64
C GLY A 21 -15.63 14.05 -26.32
N ALA A 22 -14.81 14.89 -25.67
CA ALA A 22 -14.32 16.14 -26.25
C ALA A 22 -13.43 15.90 -27.48
N PHE A 23 -12.57 14.88 -27.44
CA PHE A 23 -11.74 14.50 -28.58
C PHE A 23 -12.59 14.00 -29.75
N LEU A 24 -13.59 13.14 -29.50
CA LEU A 24 -14.53 12.68 -30.54
C LEU A 24 -15.30 13.85 -31.14
N LEU A 25 -15.80 14.77 -30.31
CA LEU A 25 -16.49 15.96 -30.77
C LEU A 25 -15.57 16.85 -31.64
N LEU A 26 -14.30 16.99 -31.25
CA LEU A 26 -13.30 17.71 -32.04
C LEU A 26 -13.10 17.06 -33.41
N CYS A 27 -12.97 15.73 -33.46
CA CYS A 27 -12.87 15.00 -34.72
C CYS A 27 -14.11 15.22 -35.61
N LEU A 28 -15.31 15.24 -35.04
CA LEU A 28 -16.56 15.47 -35.78
C LEU A 28 -16.62 16.89 -36.36
N ILE A 29 -16.22 17.91 -35.59
CA ILE A 29 -16.17 19.31 -36.04
C ILE A 29 -15.16 19.46 -37.19
N GLU A 30 -14.00 18.82 -37.08
CA GLU A 30 -12.97 18.91 -38.12
C GLU A 30 -13.28 18.08 -39.36
N ALA A 31 -14.01 16.97 -39.24
CA ALA A 31 -14.38 16.08 -40.34
C ALA A 31 -15.33 16.70 -41.38
N ARG A 32 -15.90 17.89 -41.13
CA ARG A 32 -16.79 18.63 -42.05
C ARG A 32 -17.96 17.78 -42.55
N LEU A 33 -18.65 17.10 -41.64
CA LEU A 33 -19.82 16.31 -42.01
C LEU A 33 -20.91 17.23 -42.62
N PRO A 34 -21.54 16.82 -43.74
CA PRO A 34 -22.63 17.59 -44.33
C PRO A 34 -23.80 17.68 -43.35
N LEU A 35 -24.46 18.85 -43.31
CA LEU A 35 -25.61 19.07 -42.44
C LEU A 35 -26.74 18.12 -42.81
N PRO A 36 -27.33 17.37 -41.85
CA PRO A 36 -28.52 16.58 -42.10
C PRO A 36 -29.67 17.47 -42.57
N GLU A 37 -30.42 17.03 -43.60
CA GLU A 37 -31.54 17.77 -44.20
C GLU A 37 -32.66 18.15 -43.20
N TYR A 38 -32.69 17.53 -42.03
CA TYR A 38 -33.65 17.83 -40.95
C TYR A 38 -33.29 19.07 -40.13
N LEU A 39 -32.05 19.56 -40.22
CA LEU A 39 -31.53 20.72 -39.49
C LEU A 39 -31.45 21.99 -40.35
N SER A 40 -31.54 21.85 -41.68
CA SER A 40 -31.67 22.97 -42.60
C SER A 40 -32.99 23.73 -42.38
N GLY A 41 -32.90 25.05 -42.22
CA GLY A 41 -34.00 25.95 -41.91
C GLY A 41 -34.23 26.22 -40.42
N THR A 42 -33.43 25.64 -39.52
CA THR A 42 -33.55 25.88 -38.06
C THR A 42 -32.65 27.02 -37.57
N ILE A 43 -32.95 27.58 -36.39
CA ILE A 43 -32.15 28.64 -35.74
C ILE A 43 -30.70 28.18 -35.46
N LEU A 44 -30.47 26.87 -35.42
CA LEU A 44 -29.16 26.25 -35.19
C LEU A 44 -28.27 26.22 -36.45
N GLU A 45 -28.85 26.27 -37.65
CA GLU A 45 -28.13 26.23 -38.92
C GLU A 45 -27.05 27.33 -39.04
N PRO A 46 -27.33 28.63 -38.83
CA PRO A 46 -26.31 29.67 -38.95
C PRO A 46 -25.20 29.54 -37.90
N ILE A 47 -25.47 28.91 -36.75
CA ILE A 47 -24.47 28.68 -35.70
C ILE A 47 -23.55 27.50 -36.07
N LEU A 48 -24.12 26.42 -36.62
CA LEU A 48 -23.37 25.23 -37.04
C LEU A 48 -22.53 25.45 -38.31
N VAL A 49 -22.98 26.33 -39.21
CA VAL A 49 -22.27 26.68 -40.46
C VAL A 49 -21.26 27.81 -40.28
N SER A 50 -21.31 28.54 -39.15
CA SER A 50 -20.39 29.66 -38.90
C SER A 50 -18.95 29.19 -38.67
N ASP A 51 -18.02 29.65 -39.53
CA ASP A 51 -16.58 29.42 -39.38
C ASP A 51 -16.03 29.94 -38.04
N VAL A 52 -16.63 31.00 -37.48
CA VAL A 52 -16.24 31.58 -36.20
C VAL A 52 -16.62 30.64 -35.05
N ALA A 53 -17.85 30.14 -35.02
CA ALA A 53 -18.31 29.19 -34.01
C ALA A 53 -17.49 27.89 -34.06
N ARG A 54 -17.15 27.42 -35.26
CA ARG A 54 -16.25 26.28 -35.45
C ARG A 54 -14.86 26.54 -34.85
N THR A 55 -14.23 27.65 -35.23
CA THR A 55 -12.87 27.96 -34.77
C THR A 55 -12.80 28.07 -33.25
N ILE A 56 -13.80 28.71 -32.64
CA ILE A 56 -13.90 28.84 -31.19
C ILE A 56 -14.11 27.46 -30.53
N SER A 57 -15.08 26.67 -31.02
CA SER A 57 -15.38 25.35 -30.44
C SER A 57 -14.22 24.36 -30.58
N ALA A 58 -13.56 24.31 -31.75
CA ALA A 58 -12.36 23.51 -31.95
C ALA A 58 -11.23 23.95 -31.02
N GLY A 59 -10.99 25.26 -30.89
CA GLY A 59 -9.99 25.81 -29.96
C GLY A 59 -10.26 25.41 -28.50
N VAL A 60 -11.52 25.50 -28.04
CA VAL A 60 -11.90 25.07 -26.69
C VAL A 60 -11.68 23.57 -26.50
N LEU A 61 -12.09 22.72 -27.44
CA LEU A 61 -11.91 21.27 -27.33
C LEU A 61 -10.44 20.85 -27.36
N VAL A 62 -9.63 21.46 -28.22
CA VAL A 62 -8.17 21.26 -28.24
C VAL A 62 -7.58 21.64 -26.89
N SER A 63 -7.96 22.80 -26.33
CA SER A 63 -7.46 23.25 -25.03
C SER A 63 -7.85 22.29 -23.89
N LEU A 64 -9.07 21.73 -23.92
CA LEU A 64 -9.55 20.77 -22.94
C LEU A 64 -8.77 19.44 -23.00
N VAL A 65 -8.59 18.89 -24.22
CA VAL A 65 -7.82 17.67 -24.43
C VAL A 65 -6.36 17.87 -24.02
N ALA A 66 -5.76 19.01 -24.40
CA ALA A 66 -4.41 19.36 -23.99
C ALA A 66 -4.28 19.48 -22.46
N ALA A 67 -5.21 20.16 -21.79
CA ALA A 67 -5.23 20.27 -20.33
C ALA A 67 -5.30 18.90 -19.65
N TYR A 68 -6.08 17.96 -20.19
CA TYR A 68 -6.14 16.59 -19.67
C TYR A 68 -4.82 15.83 -19.86
N ILE A 69 -4.18 15.95 -21.03
CA ILE A 69 -2.85 15.35 -21.27
C ILE A 69 -1.81 15.93 -20.30
N PHE A 70 -1.81 17.25 -20.09
CA PHE A 70 -0.92 17.89 -19.12
C PHE A 70 -1.19 17.43 -17.69
N TYR A 71 -2.46 17.30 -17.29
CA TYR A 71 -2.82 16.71 -16.00
C TYR A 71 -2.21 15.31 -15.83
N LEU A 72 -2.31 14.46 -16.86
CA LEU A 72 -1.77 13.11 -16.80
C LEU A 72 -0.25 13.09 -16.63
N LEU A 73 0.46 13.92 -17.41
CA LEU A 73 1.93 13.95 -17.42
C LEU A 73 2.52 14.62 -16.19
N ILE A 74 1.90 15.69 -15.70
CA ILE A 74 2.47 16.56 -14.65
C ILE A 74 2.00 16.15 -13.26
N ASP A 75 0.76 15.68 -13.11
CA ASP A 75 0.20 15.33 -11.81
C ASP A 75 -0.01 13.81 -11.66
N TYR A 76 -0.84 13.21 -12.51
CA TYR A 76 -1.30 11.82 -12.31
C TYR A 76 -0.17 10.79 -12.31
N PHE A 77 0.66 10.73 -13.37
CA PHE A 77 1.72 9.73 -13.45
C PHE A 77 2.79 9.91 -12.36
N PRO A 78 3.31 11.13 -12.10
CA PRO A 78 4.24 11.35 -11.00
C PRO A 78 3.65 10.98 -9.64
N ARG A 79 2.38 11.34 -9.37
CA ARG A 79 1.68 10.99 -8.12
C ARG A 79 1.55 9.48 -7.95
N SER A 80 1.05 8.77 -8.95
CA SER A 80 0.89 7.31 -8.94
C SER A 80 2.23 6.58 -8.75
N ALA A 81 3.30 7.07 -9.40
CA ALA A 81 4.64 6.51 -9.21
C ALA A 81 5.19 6.76 -7.80
N LYS A 82 4.93 7.94 -7.22
CA LYS A 82 5.29 8.26 -5.83
C LYS A 82 4.53 7.37 -4.84
N GLU A 83 3.22 7.21 -5.01
CA GLU A 83 2.39 6.32 -4.18
C GLU A 83 2.91 4.88 -4.19
N ALA A 84 3.22 4.33 -5.38
CA ALA A 84 3.76 2.98 -5.51
C ALA A 84 5.09 2.80 -4.76
N LYS A 85 5.99 3.79 -4.84
CA LYS A 85 7.26 3.80 -4.10
C LYS A 85 7.04 3.92 -2.59
N SER A 86 6.10 4.75 -2.15
CA SER A 86 5.72 4.87 -0.74
C SER A 86 5.22 3.53 -0.18
N ILE A 87 4.29 2.87 -0.89
CA ILE A 87 3.77 1.55 -0.50
C ILE A 87 4.90 0.51 -0.46
N PHE A 88 5.81 0.52 -1.43
CA PHE A 88 6.96 -0.38 -1.45
C PHE A 88 7.82 -0.23 -0.19
N VAL A 89 8.11 1.00 0.25
CA VAL A 89 8.90 1.23 1.47
C VAL A 89 8.15 0.75 2.71
N LEU A 90 6.88 1.12 2.86
CA LEU A 90 6.04 0.72 3.99
C LEU A 90 5.91 -0.81 4.09
N ASN A 91 5.68 -1.48 2.96
CA ASN A 91 5.62 -2.94 2.90
C ASN A 91 6.97 -3.59 3.22
N SER A 92 8.09 -2.97 2.83
CA SER A 92 9.42 -3.50 3.14
C SER A 92 9.74 -3.43 4.63
N LEU A 93 9.23 -2.41 5.34
CA LEU A 93 9.35 -2.32 6.80
C LEU A 93 8.58 -3.43 7.50
N LEU A 94 7.33 -3.66 7.12
CA LEU A 94 6.53 -4.77 7.63
C LEU A 94 7.21 -6.11 7.36
N ALA A 95 7.63 -6.32 6.11
CA ALA A 95 8.32 -7.54 5.71
C ALA A 95 9.62 -7.76 6.49
N ALA A 96 10.35 -6.72 6.90
CA ALA A 96 11.60 -6.89 7.64
C ALA A 96 11.36 -7.60 8.99
N VAL A 97 10.30 -7.22 9.69
CA VAL A 97 9.92 -7.82 10.97
C VAL A 97 9.38 -9.23 10.75
N LEU A 98 8.49 -9.43 9.77
CA LEU A 98 7.90 -10.74 9.48
C LEU A 98 8.92 -11.75 8.93
N ASP A 99 9.82 -11.34 8.03
CA ASP A 99 10.89 -12.19 7.47
C ASP A 99 11.90 -12.61 8.53
N SER A 100 12.14 -11.76 9.55
CA SER A 100 13.01 -12.14 10.66
C SER A 100 12.43 -13.25 11.54
N TYR A 101 11.09 -13.31 11.66
CA TYR A 101 10.39 -14.45 12.26
C TYR A 101 10.48 -15.68 11.36
N ASP A 102 10.04 -15.57 10.10
CA ASP A 102 9.96 -16.67 9.14
C ASP A 102 11.29 -17.44 9.00
N ARG A 103 12.38 -16.69 8.88
CA ARG A 103 13.70 -17.26 8.55
C ARG A 103 14.63 -17.40 9.71
N CYS A 104 14.21 -16.97 10.90
CA CYS A 104 15.01 -17.02 12.11
C CYS A 104 16.43 -16.40 11.89
N ARG A 105 16.50 -15.25 11.21
CA ARG A 105 17.77 -14.60 10.87
C ARG A 105 18.32 -13.83 12.07
N ILE A 106 19.42 -14.32 12.64
CA ILE A 106 20.09 -13.72 13.80
C ILE A 106 20.45 -12.23 13.56
N PHE A 107 20.91 -11.91 12.35
CA PHE A 107 21.21 -10.53 11.91
C PHE A 107 20.18 -9.98 10.93
N GLY A 108 18.94 -10.49 10.99
CA GLY A 108 17.86 -10.07 10.08
C GLY A 108 17.63 -8.57 10.10
N HIS A 109 17.77 -7.95 11.28
CA HIS A 109 17.64 -6.51 11.51
C HIS A 109 18.65 -5.65 10.73
N GLU A 110 19.82 -6.19 10.39
CA GLU A 110 20.85 -5.50 9.59
C GLU A 110 20.57 -5.54 8.08
N THR A 111 19.64 -6.38 7.64
CA THR A 111 19.33 -6.54 6.22
C THR A 111 18.79 -5.22 5.66
N ALA A 112 19.39 -4.72 4.57
CA ALA A 112 18.87 -3.54 3.89
C ALA A 112 17.44 -3.80 3.38
N LEU A 113 16.55 -2.81 3.52
CA LEU A 113 15.13 -2.93 3.14
C LEU A 113 14.92 -3.32 1.67
N SER A 114 15.87 -3.00 0.79
CA SER A 114 15.86 -3.39 -0.62
C SER A 114 16.00 -4.90 -0.85
N HIS A 115 16.54 -5.64 0.12
CA HIS A 115 16.82 -7.08 0.04
C HIS A 115 15.91 -7.94 0.93
N VAL A 116 14.98 -7.33 1.65
CA VAL A 116 14.00 -8.03 2.47
C VAL A 116 13.02 -8.77 1.56
N GLN A 117 12.77 -10.04 1.87
CA GLN A 117 11.83 -10.85 1.09
C GLN A 117 10.40 -10.58 1.51
N ARG A 118 9.50 -10.48 0.53
CA ARG A 118 8.10 -10.05 0.73
C ARG A 118 7.10 -11.20 0.62
N HIS A 119 7.55 -12.45 0.47
CA HIS A 119 6.65 -13.62 0.49
C HIS A 119 5.84 -13.68 1.80
N VAL A 120 6.42 -13.18 2.90
CA VAL A 120 5.75 -13.01 4.20
C VAL A 120 4.58 -12.00 4.20
N LEU A 121 4.31 -11.32 3.08
CA LEU A 121 3.15 -10.45 2.89
C LEU A 121 2.05 -11.12 2.03
N GLU A 122 2.24 -12.37 1.62
CA GLU A 122 1.22 -13.15 0.93
C GLU A 122 0.11 -13.54 1.92
N ASP A 123 -1.15 -13.61 1.45
CA ASP A 123 -2.28 -13.87 2.36
C ASP A 123 -2.15 -15.24 3.00
N ASP A 124 -1.77 -16.25 2.22
CA ASP A 124 -1.56 -17.62 2.67
C ASP A 124 -0.56 -17.70 3.82
N TRP A 125 0.58 -16.98 3.72
CA TRP A 125 1.59 -16.96 4.79
C TRP A 125 1.09 -16.26 6.05
N LEU A 126 0.39 -15.13 5.89
CA LEU A 126 -0.16 -14.37 7.02
C LEU A 126 -1.23 -15.17 7.77
N GLU A 127 -2.14 -15.80 7.02
CA GLU A 127 -3.21 -16.64 7.58
C GLU A 127 -2.64 -17.85 8.31
N GLN A 128 -1.68 -18.54 7.70
CA GLN A 128 -1.00 -19.67 8.33
C GLN A 128 -0.29 -19.23 9.62
N THR A 129 0.46 -18.13 9.58
CA THR A 129 1.20 -17.63 10.74
C THR A 129 0.27 -17.24 11.90
N ILE A 130 -0.88 -16.62 11.60
CA ILE A 130 -1.92 -16.31 12.59
C ILE A 130 -2.41 -17.58 13.29
N VAL A 131 -2.70 -18.64 12.53
CA VAL A 131 -3.13 -19.94 13.07
C VAL A 131 -2.05 -20.55 13.94
N GLU A 132 -0.80 -20.60 13.46
CA GLU A 132 0.33 -21.16 14.20
C GLU A 132 0.56 -20.48 15.56
N ILE A 133 0.44 -19.16 15.61
CA ILE A 133 0.62 -18.41 16.87
C ILE A 133 -0.59 -18.63 17.81
N LYS A 134 -1.82 -18.64 17.28
CA LYS A 134 -3.04 -18.89 18.07
C LYS A 134 -3.05 -20.29 18.70
N ASP A 135 -2.52 -21.28 17.98
CA ASP A 135 -2.37 -22.66 18.45
C ASP A 135 -1.17 -22.86 19.39
N ARG A 136 -0.50 -21.77 19.80
CA ARG A 136 0.69 -21.77 20.68
C ARG A 136 1.88 -22.56 20.12
N ASN A 137 1.96 -22.72 18.80
CA ASN A 137 3.04 -23.44 18.12
C ASN A 137 4.22 -22.51 17.75
N ALA A 138 4.13 -21.22 18.03
CA ALA A 138 5.21 -20.27 17.77
C ALA A 138 6.45 -20.58 18.63
N LYS A 139 7.61 -20.66 17.98
CA LYS A 139 8.90 -20.92 18.63
C LYS A 139 9.49 -19.65 19.23
N PHE A 140 10.19 -19.79 20.34
CA PHE A 140 10.78 -18.67 21.07
C PHE A 140 11.81 -17.88 20.25
N LEU A 141 12.74 -18.58 19.58
CA LEU A 141 13.84 -17.91 18.86
C LEU A 141 13.34 -17.02 17.68
N PRO A 142 12.46 -17.49 16.78
CA PRO A 142 11.80 -16.63 15.79
C PRO A 142 11.13 -15.38 16.38
N LEU A 143 10.35 -15.54 17.46
CA LEU A 143 9.69 -14.43 18.14
C LEU A 143 10.70 -13.41 18.68
N LYS A 144 11.79 -13.90 19.28
CA LYS A 144 12.88 -13.05 19.78
C LYS A 144 13.51 -12.25 18.64
N LEU A 145 13.78 -12.86 17.49
CA LEU A 145 14.40 -12.17 16.35
C LEU A 145 13.46 -11.13 15.70
N ALA A 146 12.17 -11.43 15.64
CA ALA A 146 11.14 -10.46 15.26
C ALA A 146 11.13 -9.24 16.19
N MET A 147 11.17 -9.49 17.49
CA MET A 147 11.24 -8.43 18.50
C MET A 147 12.53 -7.59 18.40
N GLN A 148 13.69 -8.21 18.15
CA GLN A 148 14.94 -7.47 17.96
C GLN A 148 14.90 -6.60 16.70
N THR A 149 14.30 -7.10 15.63
CA THR A 149 14.09 -6.35 14.39
C THR A 149 13.11 -5.19 14.60
N ALA A 150 12.01 -5.41 15.31
CA ALA A 150 11.07 -4.37 15.69
C ALA A 150 11.74 -3.26 16.52
N HIS A 151 12.57 -3.64 17.50
CA HIS A 151 13.30 -2.70 18.36
C HIS A 151 14.26 -1.82 17.56
N THR A 152 15.12 -2.43 16.75
CA THR A 152 16.14 -1.71 15.96
C THR A 152 15.56 -0.86 14.84
N ARG A 153 14.38 -1.22 14.31
CA ARG A 153 13.71 -0.52 13.20
C ARG A 153 12.58 0.40 13.65
N LEU A 154 12.31 0.53 14.95
CA LEU A 154 11.15 1.29 15.46
C LEU A 154 11.10 2.72 14.93
N ASP A 155 12.25 3.39 14.85
CA ASP A 155 12.32 4.75 14.34
C ASP A 155 12.11 4.82 12.82
N ASP A 156 12.49 3.79 12.05
CA ASP A 156 12.17 3.71 10.63
C ASP A 156 10.64 3.68 10.42
N PHE A 157 9.91 2.92 11.25
CA PHE A 157 8.44 2.87 11.22
C PHE A 157 7.80 4.23 11.53
N ARG A 158 8.30 4.92 12.56
CA ARG A 158 7.82 6.27 12.95
C ARG A 158 8.08 7.29 11.85
N ASN A 159 9.30 7.30 11.32
CA ASN A 159 9.70 8.24 10.27
C ASN A 159 8.98 7.97 8.95
N ALA A 160 8.57 6.72 8.68
CA ALA A 160 7.78 6.36 7.52
C ALA A 160 6.32 6.80 7.59
N LEU A 161 5.81 7.29 8.72
CA LEU A 161 4.42 7.79 8.84
C LEU A 161 4.10 8.87 7.79
N VAL A 162 5.06 9.72 7.45
CA VAL A 162 4.89 10.74 6.40
C VAL A 162 4.56 10.11 5.04
N LEU A 163 5.05 8.90 4.75
CA LEU A 163 4.73 8.18 3.52
C LEU A 163 3.28 7.71 3.53
N ALA A 164 2.78 7.21 4.67
CA ALA A 164 1.39 6.78 4.81
C ALA A 164 0.40 7.96 4.75
N VAL A 165 0.75 9.10 5.37
CA VAL A 165 -0.04 10.36 5.28
C VAL A 165 -0.18 10.85 3.83
N ASN A 166 0.86 10.68 3.02
CA ASN A 166 0.82 11.03 1.60
C ASN A 166 -0.03 10.08 0.74
N LEU A 167 -0.49 8.93 1.27
CA LEU A 167 -1.38 8.02 0.57
C LEU A 167 -2.85 8.39 0.83
N SER A 168 -3.28 8.35 2.10
CA SER A 168 -4.61 8.81 2.54
C SER A 168 -4.69 8.90 4.06
N PRO A 169 -5.68 9.62 4.63
CA PRO A 169 -5.93 9.66 6.07
C PRO A 169 -6.18 8.27 6.69
N GLU A 170 -6.91 7.40 5.99
CA GLU A 170 -7.20 6.04 6.44
C GLU A 170 -5.91 5.21 6.53
N ARG A 171 -5.00 5.38 5.57
CA ARG A 171 -3.68 4.73 5.60
C ARG A 171 -2.79 5.27 6.70
N ALA A 172 -2.83 6.56 6.96
CA ALA A 172 -2.12 7.16 8.07
C ALA A 172 -2.57 6.55 9.41
N LEU A 173 -3.89 6.42 9.60
CA LEU A 173 -4.45 5.81 10.82
C LEU A 173 -4.02 4.34 10.96
N GLN A 174 -4.15 3.54 9.90
CA GLN A 174 -3.70 2.14 9.95
C GLN A 174 -2.20 2.03 10.24
N TRP A 175 -1.39 2.92 9.67
CA TRP A 175 0.05 2.92 9.94
C TRP A 175 0.39 3.32 11.37
N LEU A 176 -0.37 4.24 11.98
CA LEU A 176 -0.24 4.56 13.41
C LEU A 176 -0.55 3.34 14.30
N VAL A 177 -1.57 2.55 13.94
CA VAL A 177 -1.87 1.30 14.65
C VAL A 177 -0.69 0.32 14.52
N ILE A 178 -0.13 0.15 13.31
CA ILE A 178 1.06 -0.66 13.09
C ILE A 178 2.24 -0.17 13.94
N ILE A 179 2.52 1.14 13.96
CA ILE A 179 3.59 1.73 14.78
C ILE A 179 3.38 1.37 16.26
N ASP A 180 2.15 1.44 16.76
CA ASP A 180 1.86 1.06 18.15
C ASP A 180 2.14 -0.43 18.40
N LYS A 181 1.73 -1.33 17.49
CA LYS A 181 2.01 -2.78 17.62
C LYS A 181 3.50 -3.11 17.55
N ILE A 182 4.22 -2.46 16.64
CA ILE A 182 5.69 -2.59 16.54
C ILE A 182 6.36 -2.04 17.80
N ARG A 183 5.89 -0.92 18.35
CA ARG A 183 6.37 -0.36 19.62
C ARG A 183 6.16 -1.33 20.77
N LEU A 184 4.96 -1.90 20.91
CA LEU A 184 4.66 -2.86 21.97
C LEU A 184 5.55 -4.10 21.84
N LEU A 185 5.74 -4.63 20.63
CA LEU A 185 6.68 -5.74 20.41
C LEU A 185 8.13 -5.35 20.79
N ALA A 186 8.58 -4.15 20.39
CA ALA A 186 9.91 -3.63 20.70
C ALA A 186 10.14 -3.40 22.20
N GLU A 187 9.12 -3.05 22.98
CA GLU A 187 9.22 -2.83 24.42
C GLU A 187 9.60 -4.10 25.20
N SER A 188 9.38 -5.30 24.63
CA SER A 188 9.85 -6.57 25.20
C SER A 188 11.36 -6.75 25.10
N TYR A 189 12.07 -5.89 24.36
CA TYR A 189 13.52 -5.96 24.22
C TYR A 189 14.21 -5.65 25.56
N GLY A 190 15.17 -6.49 25.94
CA GLY A 190 15.87 -6.37 27.21
C GLY A 190 15.07 -6.84 28.44
N GLN A 191 13.82 -7.27 28.27
CA GLN A 191 12.97 -7.81 29.34
C GLN A 191 13.03 -9.34 29.46
N GLN A 192 13.92 -10.00 28.70
CA GLN A 192 14.07 -11.45 28.77
C GLN A 192 14.54 -11.86 30.18
N PRO A 193 13.85 -12.78 30.87
CA PRO A 193 14.29 -13.26 32.17
C PRO A 193 15.61 -14.05 32.04
N GLU A 194 16.40 -14.06 33.10
CA GLU A 194 17.58 -14.91 33.19
C GLU A 194 17.18 -16.38 33.16
N VAL A 195 17.84 -17.16 32.30
CA VAL A 195 17.56 -18.59 32.11
C VAL A 195 18.75 -19.39 32.62
N PRO A 196 18.57 -20.21 33.67
CA PRO A 196 19.59 -21.15 34.12
C PRO A 196 20.03 -22.10 32.98
N GLU A 197 21.32 -22.44 32.93
CA GLU A 197 21.88 -23.27 31.84
C GLU A 197 21.17 -24.63 31.70
N ASP A 198 20.80 -25.23 32.82
CA ASP A 198 20.07 -26.51 32.88
C ASP A 198 18.65 -26.40 32.30
N LYS A 199 18.08 -25.20 32.16
CA LYS A 199 16.70 -24.97 31.69
C LYS A 199 16.61 -24.39 30.28
N ILE A 200 17.74 -24.14 29.61
CA ILE A 200 17.74 -23.57 28.24
C ILE A 200 16.94 -24.45 27.26
N HIS A 201 17.04 -25.78 27.42
CA HIS A 201 16.33 -26.75 26.58
C HIS A 201 14.80 -26.66 26.68
N LEU A 202 14.27 -26.00 27.72
CA LEU A 202 12.83 -25.81 27.92
C LEU A 202 12.26 -24.60 27.17
N ALA A 203 13.06 -23.85 26.40
CA ALA A 203 12.63 -22.58 25.80
C ALA A 203 11.29 -22.64 25.05
N ASP A 204 11.03 -23.74 24.33
CA ASP A 204 9.78 -23.94 23.58
C ASP A 204 8.71 -24.74 24.35
N SER A 205 9.03 -25.27 25.53
CA SER A 205 8.13 -26.07 26.37
C SER A 205 7.08 -25.21 27.07
N GLU A 206 5.85 -25.71 27.17
CA GLU A 206 4.75 -25.07 27.90
C GLU A 206 4.74 -25.41 29.41
N SER A 207 5.74 -26.14 29.89
CA SER A 207 5.90 -26.50 31.31
C SER A 207 6.00 -25.27 32.20
N ASP A 208 5.42 -25.34 33.42
CA ASP A 208 5.60 -24.32 34.46
C ASP A 208 7.06 -24.13 34.87
N GLU A 209 7.91 -25.13 34.60
CA GLU A 209 9.35 -25.07 34.87
C GLU A 209 10.13 -24.22 33.86
N ASN A 210 9.53 -23.89 32.71
CA ASN A 210 10.14 -23.04 31.69
C ASN A 210 10.14 -21.57 32.15
N PRO A 211 11.30 -20.97 32.48
CA PRO A 211 11.37 -19.57 32.91
C PRO A 211 10.97 -18.58 31.81
N LEU A 212 10.98 -19.01 30.54
CA LEU A 212 10.59 -18.19 29.39
C LEU A 212 9.10 -18.28 29.07
N ARG A 213 8.30 -19.14 29.72
CA ARG A 213 6.93 -19.42 29.27
C ARG A 213 6.07 -18.16 29.13
N LEU A 214 6.03 -17.33 30.16
CA LEU A 214 5.23 -16.09 30.15
C LEU A 214 5.77 -15.10 29.13
N TYR A 215 7.10 -14.94 29.07
CA TYR A 215 7.75 -14.03 28.13
C TYR A 215 7.53 -14.45 26.66
N LYS A 216 7.62 -15.76 26.36
CA LYS A 216 7.29 -16.34 25.05
C LYS A 216 5.82 -16.10 24.71
N GLY A 217 4.91 -16.29 25.67
CA GLY A 217 3.48 -16.02 25.50
C GLY A 217 3.21 -14.55 25.14
N ASP A 218 3.82 -13.62 25.87
CA ASP A 218 3.69 -12.17 25.61
C ASP A 218 4.26 -11.79 24.24
N LEU A 219 5.43 -12.32 23.87
CA LEU A 219 6.00 -12.11 22.53
C LEU A 219 5.10 -12.67 21.44
N GLY A 220 4.54 -13.88 21.64
CA GLY A 220 3.59 -14.49 20.72
C GLY A 220 2.35 -13.63 20.53
N PHE A 221 1.76 -13.14 21.62
CA PHE A 221 0.61 -12.24 21.57
C PHE A 221 0.92 -10.93 20.82
N ARG A 222 2.03 -10.25 21.16
CA ARG A 222 2.42 -8.99 20.51
C ARG A 222 2.74 -9.18 19.03
N PHE A 223 3.42 -10.28 18.69
CA PHE A 223 3.73 -10.60 17.30
C PHE A 223 2.48 -10.95 16.50
N LEU A 224 1.52 -11.68 17.09
CA LEU A 224 0.21 -11.93 16.48
C LEU A 224 -0.50 -10.64 16.09
N GLU A 225 -0.55 -9.64 16.99
CA GLU A 225 -1.15 -8.35 16.68
C GLU A 225 -0.44 -7.66 15.50
N VAL A 226 0.89 -7.76 15.40
CA VAL A 226 1.66 -7.24 14.25
C VAL A 226 1.25 -7.94 12.95
N VAL A 227 1.10 -9.26 12.96
CA VAL A 227 0.69 -10.04 11.77
C VAL A 227 -0.73 -9.68 11.34
N GLU A 228 -1.68 -9.59 12.28
CA GLU A 228 -3.07 -9.24 12.00
C GLU A 228 -3.20 -7.81 11.42
N GLU A 229 -2.49 -6.83 11.98
CA GLU A 229 -2.50 -5.46 11.45
C GLU A 229 -1.75 -5.34 10.10
N SER A 230 -0.75 -6.18 9.85
CA SER A 230 -0.09 -6.29 8.55
C SER A 230 -1.05 -6.81 7.48
N GLN A 231 -1.86 -7.82 7.81
CA GLN A 231 -2.89 -8.35 6.91
C GLN A 231 -3.93 -7.27 6.57
N ARG A 232 -4.44 -6.54 7.57
CA ARG A 232 -5.39 -5.43 7.35
C ARG A 232 -4.80 -4.33 6.48
N TRP A 233 -3.53 -3.99 6.67
CA TRP A 233 -2.83 -3.01 5.83
C TRP A 233 -2.78 -3.43 4.36
N LEU A 234 -2.53 -4.70 4.07
CA LEU A 234 -2.46 -5.22 2.71
C LEU A 234 -3.84 -5.32 2.05
N GLN A 235 -4.88 -5.66 2.82
CA GLN A 235 -6.27 -5.66 2.32
C GLN A 235 -6.72 -4.26 1.89
N GLN A 236 -6.26 -3.21 2.60
CA GLN A 236 -6.51 -1.82 2.21
C GLN A 236 -5.67 -1.38 0.98
N SER A 237 -4.64 -2.16 0.60
CA SER A 237 -3.63 -1.79 -0.42
C SER A 237 -4.03 -1.88 -1.88
N GLY A 238 -5.19 -2.48 -2.21
CA GLY A 238 -5.48 -2.82 -3.61
C GLY A 238 -4.45 -3.82 -4.16
N PRO A 239 -4.60 -4.30 -5.42
CA PRO A 239 -3.99 -5.56 -5.84
C PRO A 239 -2.48 -5.55 -5.64
N LYS A 240 -2.01 -6.63 -4.99
CA LYS A 240 -0.64 -6.91 -4.60
C LYS A 240 0.27 -6.83 -5.83
N ALA A 241 1.37 -6.08 -5.68
CA ALA A 241 2.40 -5.92 -6.70
C ALA A 241 3.37 -7.11 -6.68
#